data_AF-A0AAW6JQT8-F1
#
_entry.id   AF-A0AAW6JQT8-F1
#
_cell.length_a   1.000
_cell.length_b   1.000
_cell.length_c   1.000
_cell.angle_alpha   90.00
_cell.angle_beta   90.00
_cell.angle_gamma   90.00
#
_symmetry.space_group_name_H-M   'P 1'
#
loop_
_entity.id
_entity.type
_entity.pdbx_description
1 polymer ?
#
loop_
_entity_poly.entity_id
_entity_poly.type
_entity_poly.pdbx_seq_one_letter_code
_entity_poly.pdbx_strand_id
1 'polypeptide(L)'
;MWDNTIKFELHHPIEAITELPSLAGFTLVDTPGPNDWDSANFQTVNLKQIALESLRTCDAILFVLDYTSFQCDTNLEFLQDLIENRQQFLTENTGKIYFLLNKIDRKEASNRPIPDVIEFLRASLIRFGIPEPQIYPIIARQGLLSKLIIQNKATNNDISDFEDFYAPKYAARDEKGRKFIPLPEEIAPQALKDSGIPAIQDIVIQNIVQTSGWNLLNDVLAILNKEAQFVTDTFSTEIRGWGLEFEEIQQKIDEYKQRSNSTNNKVENVKKSVESQKQILVKTFSQEIDKFAETAKSRIDIEIDKVAEKQAKNSDSVSSKENQNLVSFIWNKVTSLVQDDSTSDPYKIKVKDKKDAGEMFSYLTKIQITPSTF
;
A
#
# COMPACT_ATOMS: atom_id res chain seq x y z
N MET A 1 -19.52 -53.53 -11.40
CA MET A 1 -20.29 -52.41 -10.81
C MET A 1 -19.31 -51.32 -10.35
N TRP A 2 -18.36 -50.92 -11.22
CA TRP A 2 -17.32 -49.92 -10.92
C TRP A 2 -17.02 -48.98 -12.11
N ASP A 3 -17.75 -49.09 -13.23
CA ASP A 3 -17.41 -48.41 -14.51
C ASP A 3 -17.66 -46.89 -14.54
N ASN A 4 -18.24 -46.30 -13.49
CA ASN A 4 -18.63 -44.87 -13.48
C ASN A 4 -18.00 -44.04 -12.36
N THR A 5 -17.10 -44.59 -11.54
CA THR A 5 -16.47 -43.82 -10.46
C THR A 5 -15.17 -43.19 -10.94
N ILE A 6 -15.14 -41.85 -10.97
CA ILE A 6 -14.03 -41.05 -11.54
C ILE A 6 -13.02 -40.63 -10.47
N LYS A 7 -13.43 -40.58 -9.18
CA LYS A 7 -12.57 -40.16 -8.05
C LYS A 7 -12.99 -40.84 -6.75
N PHE A 8 -12.01 -41.23 -5.94
CA PHE A 8 -12.20 -41.64 -4.54
C PHE A 8 -11.46 -40.68 -3.63
N GLU A 9 -12.12 -40.26 -2.53
CA GLU A 9 -11.52 -39.44 -1.48
C GLU A 9 -11.57 -40.21 -0.16
N LEU A 10 -10.41 -40.42 0.44
CA LEU A 10 -10.25 -41.17 1.68
C LEU A 10 -9.64 -40.26 2.74
N HIS A 11 -10.32 -40.12 3.87
CA HIS A 11 -9.82 -39.37 5.02
C HIS A 11 -9.34 -40.35 6.07
N HIS A 12 -8.02 -40.49 6.19
CA HIS A 12 -7.39 -41.39 7.16
C HIS A 12 -6.12 -40.75 7.73
N PRO A 13 -5.84 -40.90 9.04
CA PRO A 13 -4.56 -40.44 9.60
C PRO A 13 -3.39 -41.19 8.96
N ILE A 14 -2.40 -40.43 8.47
CA ILE A 14 -1.18 -40.99 7.90
C ILE A 14 -0.10 -40.98 8.99
N GLU A 15 0.32 -42.17 9.42
CA GLU A 15 1.29 -42.36 10.50
C GLU A 15 2.55 -41.51 10.31
N ALA A 16 3.11 -41.50 9.09
CA ALA A 16 4.37 -40.83 8.75
C ALA A 16 4.37 -39.30 8.98
N ILE A 17 3.20 -38.67 9.05
CA ILE A 17 3.05 -37.22 9.19
C ILE A 17 2.28 -36.82 10.45
N THR A 18 1.81 -37.78 11.24
CA THR A 18 0.95 -37.51 12.40
C THR A 18 1.67 -36.67 13.46
N GLU A 19 3.00 -36.80 13.55
CA GLU A 19 3.85 -36.04 14.47
C GLU A 19 4.31 -34.68 13.90
N LEU A 20 3.88 -34.30 12.69
CA LEU A 20 4.30 -33.08 12.01
C LEU A 20 3.12 -32.11 11.83
N PRO A 21 2.91 -31.16 12.77
CA PRO A 21 1.80 -30.20 12.70
C PRO A 21 1.82 -29.34 11.44
N SER A 22 3.00 -29.08 10.88
CA SER A 22 3.20 -28.32 9.63
C SER A 22 2.65 -29.01 8.39
N LEU A 23 2.35 -30.32 8.46
CA LEU A 23 1.75 -31.11 7.37
C LEU A 23 0.28 -31.44 7.64
N ALA A 24 -0.39 -30.71 8.53
CA ALA A 24 -1.82 -30.81 8.70
C ALA A 24 -2.54 -30.50 7.37
N GLY A 25 -3.36 -31.44 6.88
CA GLY A 25 -4.04 -31.32 5.58
C GLY A 25 -3.26 -31.91 4.39
N PHE A 26 -2.19 -32.67 4.64
CA PHE A 26 -1.49 -33.42 3.60
C PHE A 26 -2.44 -34.31 2.80
N THR A 27 -2.37 -34.20 1.48
CA THR A 27 -3.19 -34.97 0.54
C THR A 27 -2.29 -35.81 -0.33
N LEU A 28 -2.49 -37.13 -0.31
CA LEU A 28 -1.86 -38.05 -1.25
C LEU A 28 -2.83 -38.28 -2.42
N VAL A 29 -2.38 -37.98 -3.64
CA VAL A 29 -3.15 -38.24 -4.86
C VAL A 29 -2.53 -39.43 -5.56
N ASP A 30 -3.25 -40.54 -5.60
CA ASP A 30 -2.90 -41.70 -6.42
C ASP A 30 -3.55 -41.56 -7.80
N THR A 31 -2.74 -41.57 -8.85
CA THR A 31 -3.20 -41.41 -10.23
C THR A 31 -3.21 -42.76 -10.93
N PRO A 32 -4.22 -43.07 -11.75
CA PRO A 32 -4.23 -44.31 -12.55
C PRO A 32 -2.98 -44.40 -13.43
N GLY A 33 -2.52 -45.62 -13.71
CA GLY A 33 -1.27 -45.83 -14.44
C GLY A 33 -1.39 -45.59 -15.94
N PRO A 34 -0.27 -45.45 -16.66
CA PRO A 34 -0.27 -45.29 -18.12
C PRO A 34 -0.99 -46.42 -18.87
N ASN A 35 -0.89 -47.64 -18.37
CA ASN A 35 -1.55 -48.81 -18.96
C ASN A 35 -3.09 -48.78 -18.79
N ASP A 36 -3.60 -48.05 -17.79
CA ASP A 36 -5.03 -47.88 -17.56
C ASP A 36 -5.62 -46.76 -18.43
N TRP A 37 -4.77 -45.93 -19.05
CA TRP A 37 -5.21 -44.83 -19.92
C TRP A 37 -5.58 -45.32 -21.33
N ASP A 38 -4.95 -46.37 -21.84
CA ASP A 38 -5.21 -46.88 -23.20
C ASP A 38 -6.43 -47.82 -23.28
N SER A 39 -7.02 -48.21 -22.14
CA SER A 39 -8.29 -48.94 -22.12
C SER A 39 -9.48 -47.98 -22.18
N ALA A 40 -10.04 -47.83 -23.39
CA ALA A 40 -11.31 -47.20 -23.76
C ALA A 40 -11.31 -45.68 -24.07
N ASN A 41 -11.55 -45.41 -25.37
CA ASN A 41 -11.64 -44.18 -26.17
C ASN A 41 -12.36 -42.92 -25.62
N PHE A 42 -12.75 -42.82 -24.34
CA PHE A 42 -13.40 -41.61 -23.79
C PHE A 42 -12.89 -41.17 -22.40
N GLN A 43 -12.17 -42.03 -21.67
CA GLN A 43 -11.67 -41.72 -20.30
C GLN A 43 -10.19 -41.34 -20.28
N THR A 44 -9.42 -41.69 -21.32
CA THR A 44 -7.98 -41.43 -21.49
C THR A 44 -7.60 -39.96 -21.33
N VAL A 45 -8.31 -39.05 -21.99
CA VAL A 45 -8.00 -37.61 -21.97
C VAL A 45 -8.25 -37.02 -20.58
N ASN A 46 -9.32 -37.45 -19.90
CA ASN A 46 -9.70 -36.94 -18.60
C ASN A 46 -8.76 -37.46 -17.50
N LEU A 47 -8.39 -38.75 -17.51
CA LEU A 47 -7.44 -39.32 -16.56
C LEU A 47 -6.03 -38.73 -16.72
N LYS A 48 -5.56 -38.56 -17.96
CA LYS A 48 -4.30 -37.86 -18.26
C LYS A 48 -4.37 -36.40 -17.81
N GLN A 49 -5.50 -35.73 -18.02
CA GLN A 49 -5.72 -34.35 -17.56
C GLN A 49 -5.73 -34.24 -16.03
N ILE A 50 -6.38 -35.16 -15.31
CA ILE A 50 -6.38 -35.20 -13.83
C ILE A 50 -4.97 -35.42 -13.28
N ALA A 51 -4.20 -36.34 -13.88
CA ALA A 51 -2.80 -36.52 -13.54
C ALA A 51 -2.01 -35.22 -13.77
N LEU A 52 -2.18 -34.59 -14.93
CA LEU A 52 -1.52 -33.33 -15.30
C LEU A 52 -1.90 -32.12 -14.43
N GLU A 53 -3.16 -32.04 -13.99
CA GLU A 53 -3.65 -31.00 -13.08
C GLU A 53 -3.08 -31.20 -11.68
N SER A 54 -3.03 -32.45 -11.21
CA SER A 54 -2.41 -32.79 -9.92
C SER A 54 -0.93 -32.41 -9.91
N LEU A 55 -0.20 -32.65 -11.01
CA LEU A 55 1.20 -32.23 -11.12
C LEU A 55 1.38 -30.71 -10.93
N ARG A 56 0.42 -29.86 -11.33
CA ARG A 56 0.52 -28.40 -11.18
C ARG A 56 0.37 -27.92 -9.74
N THR A 57 -0.45 -28.60 -8.95
CA THR A 57 -0.82 -28.17 -7.60
C THR A 57 -0.05 -28.88 -6.50
N CYS A 58 0.63 -29.99 -6.82
CA CYS A 58 1.40 -30.76 -5.86
C CYS A 58 2.75 -30.11 -5.50
N ASP A 59 3.08 -30.12 -4.21
CA ASP A 59 4.39 -29.71 -3.68
C ASP A 59 5.50 -30.75 -3.98
N ALA A 60 5.12 -32.03 -4.11
CA ALA A 60 6.03 -33.13 -4.43
C ALA A 60 5.35 -34.15 -5.34
N ILE A 61 6.13 -34.72 -6.25
CA ILE A 61 5.68 -35.69 -7.25
C ILE A 61 6.54 -36.95 -7.13
N LEU A 62 5.91 -38.09 -6.86
CA LEU A 62 6.58 -39.39 -6.79
C LEU A 62 6.29 -40.18 -8.07
N PHE A 63 7.31 -40.36 -8.92
CA PHE A 63 7.20 -41.13 -10.15
C PHE A 63 7.71 -42.55 -9.91
N VAL A 64 6.79 -43.52 -9.79
CA VAL A 64 7.13 -44.91 -9.46
C VAL A 64 7.37 -45.73 -10.74
N LEU A 65 8.60 -46.23 -10.88
CA LEU A 65 9.05 -47.08 -11.98
C LEU A 65 9.26 -48.52 -11.50
N ASP A 66 8.91 -49.49 -12.33
CA ASP A 66 9.22 -50.90 -12.06
C ASP A 66 10.59 -51.27 -12.66
N TYR A 67 11.49 -51.82 -11.85
CA TYR A 67 12.81 -52.29 -12.28
C TYR A 67 12.77 -53.23 -13.50
N THR A 68 11.71 -54.01 -13.64
CA THR A 68 11.59 -54.99 -14.74
C THR A 68 11.09 -54.38 -16.04
N SER A 69 10.41 -53.23 -15.99
CA SER A 69 9.72 -52.63 -17.15
C SER A 69 9.93 -51.12 -17.30
N PHE A 70 10.87 -50.51 -16.58
CA PHE A 70 11.17 -49.08 -16.70
C PHE A 70 11.66 -48.66 -18.10
N GLN A 71 12.06 -49.63 -18.94
CA GLN A 71 12.47 -49.42 -20.33
C GLN A 71 11.34 -49.65 -21.33
N CYS A 72 10.13 -49.98 -20.89
CA CYS A 72 9.01 -50.14 -21.81
C CYS A 72 8.67 -48.81 -22.48
N ASP A 73 8.42 -48.87 -23.78
CA ASP A 73 8.18 -47.70 -24.64
C ASP A 73 7.07 -46.80 -24.08
N THR A 74 5.98 -47.39 -23.56
CA THR A 74 4.87 -46.64 -22.94
C THR A 74 5.28 -45.72 -21.78
N ASN A 75 6.22 -46.15 -20.93
CA ASN A 75 6.71 -45.32 -19.82
C ASN A 75 7.58 -44.16 -20.33
N LEU A 76 8.36 -44.42 -21.38
CA LEU A 76 9.25 -43.44 -21.99
C LEU A 76 8.46 -42.42 -22.82
N GLU A 77 7.47 -42.88 -23.61
CA GLU A 77 6.54 -42.06 -24.37
C GLU A 77 5.70 -41.17 -23.45
N PHE A 78 5.20 -41.70 -22.32
CA PHE A 78 4.49 -40.88 -21.35
C PHE A 78 5.39 -39.79 -20.74
N LEU A 79 6.62 -40.15 -20.36
CA LEU A 79 7.58 -39.17 -19.87
C LEU A 79 7.89 -38.11 -20.93
N GLN A 80 8.06 -38.49 -22.19
CA GLN A 80 8.25 -37.55 -23.30
C GLN A 80 7.05 -36.63 -23.48
N ASP A 81 5.83 -37.16 -23.52
CA ASP A 81 4.59 -36.39 -23.64
C ASP A 81 4.42 -35.38 -22.50
N LEU A 82 4.74 -35.79 -21.27
CA LEU A 82 4.70 -34.90 -20.11
C LEU A 82 5.70 -33.75 -20.24
N ILE A 83 6.88 -34.02 -20.80
CA ILE A 83 7.99 -33.08 -20.84
C ILE A 83 7.90 -32.13 -22.06
N GLU A 84 7.58 -32.66 -23.25
CA GLU A 84 7.48 -31.88 -24.49
C GLU A 84 6.38 -30.81 -24.43
N ASN A 85 5.24 -31.12 -23.79
CA ASN A 85 4.14 -30.18 -23.67
C ASN A 85 4.34 -29.12 -22.56
N ARG A 86 5.38 -29.23 -21.73
CA ARG A 86 5.53 -28.44 -20.49
C ARG A 86 7.00 -28.20 -20.07
N GLN A 87 7.93 -28.02 -21.01
CA GLN A 87 9.35 -27.72 -20.74
C GLN A 87 9.57 -26.60 -19.70
N GLN A 88 8.71 -25.56 -19.74
CA GLN A 88 8.76 -24.43 -18.81
C GLN A 88 8.41 -24.85 -17.36
N PHE A 89 7.45 -25.76 -17.17
CA PHE A 89 7.03 -26.25 -15.85
C PHE A 89 8.14 -27.07 -15.15
N LEU A 90 8.89 -27.86 -15.92
CA LEU A 90 9.98 -28.70 -15.38
C LEU A 90 11.21 -27.87 -15.02
N THR A 91 11.46 -26.80 -15.77
CA THR A 91 12.53 -25.86 -15.48
C THR A 91 12.22 -25.08 -14.19
N GLU A 92 10.96 -24.68 -13.99
CA GLU A 92 10.49 -23.95 -12.80
C GLU A 92 10.26 -24.84 -11.56
N ASN A 93 10.06 -26.16 -11.73
CA ASN A 93 9.84 -27.12 -10.63
C ASN A 93 10.97 -28.15 -10.48
N THR A 94 12.18 -27.79 -10.90
CA THR A 94 13.39 -28.56 -10.62
C THR A 94 13.53 -28.76 -9.11
N GLY A 95 13.51 -30.02 -8.65
CA GLY A 95 13.59 -30.37 -7.22
C GLY A 95 12.29 -30.87 -6.57
N LYS A 96 11.15 -30.87 -7.27
CA LYS A 96 9.88 -31.43 -6.74
C LYS A 96 9.57 -32.87 -7.19
N ILE A 97 10.34 -33.41 -8.14
CA ILE A 97 10.07 -34.71 -8.76
C ILE A 97 11.08 -35.76 -8.27
N TYR A 98 10.56 -36.87 -7.75
CA TYR A 98 11.34 -37.99 -7.24
C TYR A 98 11.03 -39.25 -8.03
N PHE A 99 12.03 -39.86 -8.65
CA PHE A 99 11.89 -41.10 -9.40
C PHE A 99 12.19 -42.29 -8.48
N LEU A 100 11.20 -43.14 -8.25
CA LEU A 100 11.30 -44.30 -7.38
C LEU A 100 11.42 -45.56 -8.22
N LEU A 101 12.62 -46.14 -8.32
CA LEU A 101 12.85 -47.40 -9.01
C LEU A 101 12.50 -48.56 -8.08
N ASN A 102 11.27 -49.05 -8.16
CA ASN A 102 10.72 -50.10 -7.32
C ASN A 102 11.06 -51.51 -7.83
N LYS A 103 10.89 -52.50 -6.97
CA LYS A 103 11.07 -53.93 -7.25
C LYS A 103 12.51 -54.31 -7.64
N ILE A 104 13.51 -53.61 -7.10
CA ILE A 104 14.94 -53.92 -7.34
C ILE A 104 15.33 -55.32 -6.84
N ASP A 105 14.53 -55.91 -5.94
CA ASP A 105 14.66 -57.29 -5.47
C ASP A 105 14.43 -58.33 -6.56
N ARG A 106 13.77 -57.96 -7.67
CA ARG A 106 13.61 -58.80 -8.87
C ARG A 106 14.84 -58.83 -9.77
N LYS A 107 15.94 -58.17 -9.38
CA LYS A 107 17.18 -58.22 -10.12
C LYS A 107 17.73 -59.65 -10.16
N GLU A 108 17.89 -60.19 -11.36
CA GLU A 108 18.59 -61.46 -11.58
C GLU A 108 20.11 -61.28 -11.44
N ALA A 109 20.82 -62.37 -11.14
CA ALA A 109 22.28 -62.36 -10.98
C ALA A 109 23.00 -61.93 -12.28
N SER A 110 22.44 -62.29 -13.43
CA SER A 110 22.91 -61.95 -14.78
C SER A 110 22.72 -60.48 -15.15
N ASN A 111 21.81 -59.77 -14.49
CA ASN A 111 21.50 -58.38 -14.85
C ASN A 111 22.64 -57.45 -14.43
N ARG A 112 22.73 -56.29 -15.10
CA ARG A 112 23.67 -55.23 -14.71
C ARG A 112 23.49 -54.79 -13.25
N PRO A 113 24.55 -54.34 -12.57
CA PRO A 113 24.49 -53.76 -11.23
C PRO A 113 23.45 -52.64 -11.14
N ILE A 114 22.81 -52.49 -9.97
CA ILE A 114 21.82 -51.42 -9.73
C ILE A 114 22.39 -50.01 -9.97
N PRO A 115 23.64 -49.68 -9.57
CA PRO A 115 24.23 -48.38 -9.88
C PRO A 115 24.26 -48.07 -11.38
N ASP A 116 24.64 -49.03 -12.22
CA ASP A 116 24.68 -48.86 -13.68
C ASP A 116 23.28 -48.65 -14.27
N VAL A 117 22.26 -49.30 -13.66
CA VAL A 117 20.85 -49.10 -14.04
C VAL A 117 20.41 -47.67 -13.74
N ILE A 118 20.78 -47.16 -12.57
CA ILE A 118 20.44 -45.81 -12.12
C ILE A 118 21.13 -44.78 -13.02
N GLU A 119 22.41 -44.96 -13.35
CA GLU A 119 23.14 -44.03 -14.22
C GLU A 119 22.58 -44.02 -15.65
N PHE A 120 22.18 -45.18 -16.17
CA PHE A 120 21.49 -45.25 -17.46
C PHE A 120 20.13 -44.53 -17.42
N LEU A 121 19.35 -44.71 -16.36
CA LEU A 121 18.07 -44.04 -16.18
C LEU A 121 18.27 -42.52 -16.05
N ARG A 122 19.28 -42.09 -15.27
CA ARG A 122 19.70 -40.70 -15.12
C ARG A 122 20.02 -40.07 -16.46
N ALA A 123 20.87 -40.71 -17.27
CA ALA A 123 21.22 -40.22 -18.60
C ALA A 123 20.00 -40.12 -19.53
N SER A 124 19.06 -41.06 -19.42
CA SER A 124 17.80 -41.02 -20.19
C SER A 124 16.92 -39.84 -19.76
N LEU A 125 16.71 -39.64 -18.46
CA LEU A 125 15.91 -38.52 -17.93
C LEU A 125 16.54 -37.16 -18.26
N ILE A 126 17.88 -37.05 -18.22
CA ILE A 126 18.59 -35.84 -18.66
C ILE A 126 18.35 -35.56 -20.14
N ARG A 127 18.45 -36.58 -21.00
CA ARG A 127 18.15 -36.44 -22.43
C ARG A 127 16.71 -36.00 -22.67
N PHE A 128 15.78 -36.43 -21.83
CA PHE A 128 14.39 -35.99 -21.91
C PHE A 128 14.17 -34.56 -21.41
N GLY A 129 15.15 -33.91 -20.76
CA GLY A 129 15.06 -32.51 -20.35
C GLY A 129 14.94 -32.30 -18.84
N ILE A 130 15.17 -33.32 -18.01
CA ILE A 130 15.24 -33.19 -16.55
C ILE A 130 16.71 -33.02 -16.15
N PRO A 131 17.16 -31.82 -15.76
CA PRO A 131 18.59 -31.54 -15.60
C PRO A 131 19.22 -32.31 -14.42
N GLU A 132 18.50 -32.46 -13.31
CA GLU A 132 18.98 -33.16 -12.10
C GLU A 132 17.94 -34.16 -11.58
N PRO A 133 17.79 -35.34 -12.22
CA PRO A 133 16.80 -36.32 -11.80
C PRO A 133 17.23 -36.99 -10.49
N GLN A 134 16.37 -36.92 -9.47
CA GLN A 134 16.57 -37.65 -8.22
C GLN A 134 15.96 -39.05 -8.33
N ILE A 135 16.83 -40.07 -8.37
CA ILE A 135 16.43 -41.47 -8.56
C ILE A 135 16.76 -42.25 -7.30
N TYR A 136 15.78 -42.98 -6.77
CA TYR A 136 15.94 -43.78 -5.57
C TYR A 136 15.52 -45.24 -5.82
N PRO A 137 16.42 -46.21 -5.61
CA PRO A 137 16.07 -47.63 -5.69
C PRO A 137 15.34 -48.07 -4.42
N ILE A 138 14.18 -48.72 -4.57
CA ILE A 138 13.35 -49.17 -3.44
C ILE A 138 12.82 -50.59 -3.59
N ILE A 139 12.46 -51.18 -2.45
CA ILE A 139 11.71 -52.43 -2.36
C ILE A 139 10.47 -52.18 -1.49
N ALA A 140 9.39 -51.71 -2.12
CA ALA A 140 8.18 -51.31 -1.38
C ALA A 140 7.57 -52.46 -0.55
N ARG A 141 7.56 -53.69 -1.07
CA ARG A 141 7.02 -54.86 -0.37
C ARG A 141 7.83 -55.22 0.88
N GLN A 142 9.16 -55.19 0.79
CA GLN A 142 10.04 -55.38 1.95
C GLN A 142 9.79 -54.30 3.02
N GLY A 143 9.65 -53.04 2.62
CA GLY A 143 9.35 -51.94 3.53
C GLY A 143 7.99 -52.11 4.23
N LEU A 144 6.95 -52.52 3.49
CA LEU A 144 5.61 -52.78 4.03
C LEU A 144 5.63 -53.91 5.07
N LEU A 145 6.15 -55.08 4.71
CA LEU A 145 6.19 -56.24 5.59
C LEU A 145 7.01 -55.95 6.86
N SER A 146 8.15 -55.27 6.70
CA SER A 146 8.98 -54.88 7.84
C SER A 146 8.24 -53.94 8.80
N LYS A 147 7.49 -52.94 8.28
CA LYS A 147 6.66 -52.06 9.11
C LYS A 147 5.56 -52.82 9.84
N LEU A 148 4.87 -53.73 9.16
CA LEU A 148 3.80 -54.53 9.76
C LEU A 148 4.32 -55.42 10.90
N ILE A 149 5.50 -56.03 10.73
CA ILE A 149 6.15 -56.85 11.76
C ILE A 149 6.54 -55.97 12.96
N ILE A 150 7.21 -54.83 12.75
CA ILE A 150 7.62 -53.92 13.82
C ILE A 150 6.41 -53.42 14.64
N GLN A 151 5.28 -53.20 13.98
CA GLN A 151 4.05 -52.73 14.64
C GLN A 151 3.22 -53.86 15.27
N ASN A 152 3.66 -55.12 15.19
CA ASN A 152 2.89 -56.30 15.61
C ASN A 152 1.49 -56.39 14.93
N LYS A 153 1.38 -55.91 13.69
CA LYS A 153 0.16 -55.94 12.88
C LYS A 153 0.24 -56.91 11.69
N ALA A 154 1.39 -57.56 11.50
CA ALA A 154 1.58 -58.53 10.43
C ALA A 154 0.67 -59.74 10.61
N THR A 155 0.04 -60.19 9.52
CA THR A 155 -0.67 -61.46 9.50
C THR A 155 0.34 -62.63 9.39
N ASN A 156 -0.11 -63.86 9.67
CA ASN A 156 0.74 -65.05 9.50
C ASN A 156 1.26 -65.19 8.05
N ASN A 157 0.46 -64.77 7.07
CA ASN A 157 0.87 -64.78 5.66
C ASN A 157 1.95 -63.73 5.39
N ASP A 158 1.83 -62.53 5.97
CA ASP A 158 2.84 -61.47 5.82
C ASP A 158 4.19 -61.89 6.42
N ILE A 159 4.16 -62.58 7.57
CA ILE A 159 5.36 -63.12 8.21
C ILE A 159 5.98 -64.21 7.34
N SER A 160 5.18 -65.16 6.83
CA SER A 160 5.66 -66.21 5.92
C SER A 160 6.28 -65.62 4.65
N ASP A 161 5.61 -64.65 4.02
CA ASP A 161 6.13 -63.95 2.84
C ASP A 161 7.47 -63.26 3.15
N PHE A 162 7.59 -62.64 4.32
CA PHE A 162 8.84 -61.99 4.73
C PHE A 162 9.97 -63.00 4.93
N GLU A 163 9.67 -64.14 5.58
CA GLU A 163 10.61 -65.24 5.81
C GLU A 163 11.09 -65.89 4.52
N ASP A 164 10.19 -66.08 3.55
CA ASP A 164 10.52 -66.75 2.29
C ASP A 164 11.35 -65.86 1.35
N PHE A 165 10.96 -64.58 1.21
CA PHE A 165 11.52 -63.71 0.18
C PHE A 165 12.64 -62.78 0.67
N TYR A 166 12.65 -62.39 1.95
CA TYR A 166 13.54 -61.33 2.44
C TYR A 166 14.49 -61.79 3.55
N ALA A 167 14.03 -62.61 4.49
CA ALA A 167 14.84 -63.09 5.62
C ALA A 167 16.15 -63.83 5.22
N PRO A 168 16.24 -64.58 4.09
CA PRO A 168 17.48 -65.28 3.72
C PRO A 168 18.68 -64.36 3.48
N LYS A 169 18.43 -63.08 3.16
CA LYS A 169 19.46 -62.05 2.96
C LYS A 169 20.15 -61.65 4.28
N TYR A 170 19.48 -61.87 5.41
CA TYR A 170 19.92 -61.47 6.74
C TYR A 170 20.45 -62.64 7.58
N ALA A 171 20.71 -63.78 6.93
CA ALA A 171 21.20 -64.95 7.61
C ALA A 171 22.55 -64.68 8.29
N ALA A 172 22.59 -64.93 9.59
CA ALA A 172 23.78 -64.76 10.43
C ALA A 172 24.52 -66.09 10.58
N ARG A 173 25.74 -66.01 11.13
CA ARG A 173 26.51 -67.18 11.55
C ARG A 173 26.60 -67.18 13.07
N ASP A 174 26.36 -68.34 13.68
CA ASP A 174 26.60 -68.51 15.11
C ASP A 174 28.11 -68.61 15.41
N GLU A 175 28.46 -68.67 16.69
CA GLU A 175 29.85 -68.82 17.17
C GLU A 175 30.56 -70.08 16.61
N LYS A 176 29.79 -71.06 16.12
CA LYS A 176 30.26 -72.31 15.52
C LYS A 176 30.27 -72.28 14.00
N GLY A 177 29.96 -71.12 13.39
CA GLY A 177 29.93 -70.92 11.94
C GLY A 177 28.69 -71.48 11.22
N ARG A 178 27.68 -71.97 11.94
CA ARG A 178 26.42 -72.47 11.36
C ARG A 178 25.56 -71.29 10.92
N LYS A 179 25.03 -71.39 9.70
CA LYS A 179 24.11 -70.39 9.14
C LYS A 179 22.73 -70.57 9.80
N PHE A 180 22.20 -69.50 10.38
CA PHE A 180 20.81 -69.46 10.85
C PHE A 180 20.17 -68.15 10.40
N ILE A 181 18.85 -68.14 10.28
CA ILE A 181 18.08 -66.95 9.98
C ILE A 181 17.53 -66.45 11.32
N PRO A 182 17.87 -65.21 11.75
CA PRO A 182 17.31 -64.62 12.96
C PRO A 182 15.78 -64.49 12.88
N LEU A 183 15.13 -64.18 14.00
CA LEU A 183 13.68 -63.99 14.00
C LEU A 183 13.27 -62.78 13.14
N PRO A 184 12.09 -62.81 12.48
CA PRO A 184 11.61 -61.68 11.69
C PRO A 184 11.59 -60.36 12.46
N GLU A 185 11.28 -60.37 13.75
CA GLU A 185 11.29 -59.18 14.63
C GLU A 185 12.67 -58.55 14.78
N GLU A 186 13.74 -59.36 14.78
CA GLU A 186 15.12 -58.88 14.87
C GLU A 186 15.61 -58.33 13.52
N ILE A 187 15.14 -58.92 12.42
CA ILE A 187 15.55 -58.55 11.06
C ILE A 187 14.78 -57.34 10.54
N ALA A 188 13.49 -57.21 10.88
CA ALA A 188 12.59 -56.22 10.31
C ALA A 188 13.11 -54.76 10.40
N PRO A 189 13.73 -54.30 11.50
CA PRO A 189 14.31 -52.95 11.56
C PRO A 189 15.41 -52.71 10.53
N GLN A 190 16.28 -53.71 10.32
CA GLN A 190 17.35 -53.60 9.30
C GLN A 190 16.76 -53.73 7.89
N ALA A 191 15.82 -54.65 7.69
CA ALA A 191 15.15 -54.83 6.41
C ALA A 191 14.34 -53.60 5.98
N LEU A 192 13.75 -52.86 6.94
CA LEU A 192 13.08 -51.60 6.67
C LEU A 192 14.07 -50.53 6.17
N LYS A 193 15.26 -50.43 6.78
CA LYS A 193 16.30 -49.49 6.30
C LYS A 193 16.78 -49.86 4.90
N ASP A 194 17.06 -51.12 4.66
CA ASP A 194 17.55 -51.61 3.37
C ASP A 194 16.51 -51.49 2.24
N SER A 195 15.22 -51.40 2.58
CA SER A 195 14.14 -51.18 1.60
C SER A 195 14.21 -49.82 0.90
N GLY A 196 14.93 -48.85 1.47
CA GLY A 196 15.04 -47.47 0.98
C GLY A 196 13.84 -46.57 1.30
N ILE A 197 12.72 -47.13 1.77
CA ILE A 197 11.49 -46.37 2.04
C ILE A 197 11.67 -45.27 3.09
N PRO A 198 12.30 -45.51 4.27
CA PRO A 198 12.45 -44.47 5.28
C PRO A 198 13.27 -43.28 4.79
N ALA A 199 14.36 -43.53 4.06
CA ALA A 199 15.24 -42.48 3.55
C ALA A 199 14.49 -41.53 2.61
N ILE A 200 13.69 -42.06 1.68
CA ILE A 200 12.90 -41.23 0.76
C ILE A 200 11.78 -40.51 1.50
N GLN A 201 11.12 -41.20 2.43
CA GLN A 201 10.07 -40.59 3.24
C GLN A 201 10.60 -39.32 3.93
N ASP A 202 11.77 -39.41 4.58
CA ASP A 202 12.38 -38.28 5.28
C ASP A 202 12.80 -37.17 4.30
N ILE A 203 13.44 -37.51 3.19
CA ILE A 203 13.87 -36.54 2.17
C ILE A 203 12.68 -35.77 1.60
N VAL A 204 11.63 -36.48 1.19
CA VAL A 204 10.44 -35.88 0.57
C VAL A 204 9.71 -35.00 1.57
N ILE A 205 9.49 -35.49 2.79
CA ILE A 205 8.84 -34.72 3.86
C ILE A 205 9.63 -33.46 4.19
N GLN A 206 10.96 -33.56 4.37
CA GLN A 206 11.79 -32.41 4.67
C GLN A 206 11.75 -31.37 3.56
N ASN A 207 11.81 -31.80 2.30
CA ASN A 207 11.76 -30.87 1.18
C ASN A 207 10.38 -30.19 1.07
N ILE A 208 9.28 -30.92 1.29
CA ILE A 208 7.93 -30.32 1.33
C ILE A 208 7.86 -29.28 2.44
N VAL A 209 8.28 -29.62 3.67
CA VAL A 209 8.23 -28.67 4.81
C VAL A 209 9.08 -27.43 4.53
N GLN A 210 10.27 -27.59 3.96
CA GLN A 210 11.12 -26.45 3.59
C GLN A 210 10.48 -25.61 2.48
N THR A 211 10.06 -26.24 1.39
CA THR A 211 9.52 -25.56 0.21
C THR A 211 8.19 -24.86 0.52
N SER A 212 7.24 -25.57 1.11
CA SER A 212 5.93 -25.01 1.47
C SER A 212 6.06 -23.97 2.58
N GLY A 213 6.99 -24.16 3.54
CA GLY A 213 7.29 -23.16 4.56
C GLY A 213 7.82 -21.84 3.97
N TRP A 214 8.77 -21.92 3.04
CA TRP A 214 9.29 -20.75 2.32
C TRP A 214 8.22 -20.07 1.45
N ASN A 215 7.39 -20.85 0.76
CA ASN A 215 6.32 -20.30 -0.07
C ASN A 215 5.30 -19.53 0.77
N LEU A 216 4.85 -20.09 1.89
CA LEU A 216 3.93 -19.40 2.81
C LEU A 216 4.54 -18.10 3.35
N LEU A 217 5.82 -18.11 3.73
CA LEU A 217 6.51 -16.90 4.18
C LEU A 217 6.60 -15.84 3.08
N ASN A 218 6.90 -16.25 1.85
CA ASN A 218 6.95 -15.37 0.69
C ASN A 218 5.59 -14.76 0.36
N ASP A 219 4.51 -15.55 0.46
CA ASP A 219 3.14 -15.06 0.24
C ASP A 219 2.74 -14.04 1.31
N VAL A 220 3.04 -14.31 2.58
CA VAL A 220 2.81 -13.35 3.68
C VAL A 220 3.63 -12.07 3.44
N LEU A 221 4.89 -12.19 3.02
CA LEU A 221 5.73 -11.05 2.72
C LEU A 221 5.19 -10.24 1.52
N ALA A 222 4.67 -10.90 0.50
CA ALA A 222 4.02 -10.23 -0.64
C ALA A 222 2.78 -9.44 -0.20
N ILE A 223 1.96 -10.00 0.69
CA ILE A 223 0.81 -9.30 1.28
C ILE A 223 1.29 -8.08 2.09
N LEU A 224 2.28 -8.25 2.97
CA LEU A 224 2.81 -7.14 3.78
C LEU A 224 3.40 -6.03 2.92
N ASN A 225 4.13 -6.36 1.85
CA ASN A 225 4.68 -5.38 0.92
C ASN A 225 3.57 -4.62 0.19
N LYS A 226 2.48 -5.30 -0.19
CA LYS A 226 1.32 -4.66 -0.82
C LYS A 226 0.64 -3.67 0.12
N GLU A 227 0.44 -4.04 1.38
CA GLU A 227 -0.13 -3.13 2.39
C GLU A 227 0.80 -1.94 2.68
N ALA A 228 2.11 -2.17 2.74
CA ALA A 228 3.10 -1.11 2.91
C ALA A 228 3.11 -0.13 1.72
N GLN A 229 2.97 -0.63 0.48
CA GLN A 229 2.82 0.20 -0.71
C GLN A 229 1.54 1.02 -0.65
N PHE A 230 0.40 0.43 -0.28
CA PHE A 230 -0.86 1.16 -0.14
C PHE A 230 -0.77 2.31 0.87
N VAL A 231 -0.13 2.08 2.02
CA VAL A 231 0.13 3.13 3.02
C VAL A 231 1.02 4.23 2.45
N THR A 232 2.07 3.85 1.72
CA THR A 232 2.99 4.81 1.08
C THR A 232 2.27 5.66 0.03
N ASP A 233 1.43 5.05 -0.80
CA ASP A 233 0.65 5.73 -1.82
C ASP A 233 -0.36 6.70 -1.20
N THR A 234 -1.00 6.30 -0.09
CA THR A 234 -1.92 7.14 0.68
C THR A 234 -1.20 8.38 1.21
N PHE A 235 -0.07 8.21 1.93
CA PHE A 235 0.72 9.34 2.41
C PHE A 235 1.23 10.23 1.28
N SER A 236 1.67 9.64 0.16
CA SER A 236 2.14 10.42 -0.99
C SER A 236 1.02 11.31 -1.56
N THR A 237 -0.22 10.83 -1.51
CA THR A 237 -1.41 11.56 -1.97
C THR A 237 -1.76 12.68 -0.98
N GLU A 238 -1.73 12.41 0.33
CA GLU A 238 -1.94 13.42 1.36
C GLU A 238 -0.88 14.54 1.31
N ILE A 239 0.40 14.18 1.19
CA ILE A 239 1.50 15.15 1.06
C ILE A 239 1.31 16.04 -0.18
N ARG A 240 0.88 15.45 -1.31
CA ARG A 240 0.53 16.23 -2.50
C ARG A 240 -0.65 17.16 -2.26
N GLY A 241 -1.67 16.71 -1.53
CA GLY A 241 -2.82 17.53 -1.12
C GLY A 241 -2.39 18.73 -0.27
N TRP A 242 -1.60 18.50 0.78
CA TRP A 242 -1.04 19.57 1.61
C TRP A 242 -0.14 20.52 0.83
N GLY A 243 0.61 20.02 -0.17
CA GLY A 243 1.39 20.85 -1.07
C GLY A 243 0.53 21.85 -1.85
N LEU A 244 -0.62 21.40 -2.39
CA LEU A 244 -1.56 22.27 -3.10
C LEU A 244 -2.21 23.30 -2.17
N GLU A 245 -2.64 22.89 -0.98
CA GLU A 245 -3.20 23.80 0.03
C GLU A 245 -2.17 24.87 0.44
N PHE A 246 -0.91 24.47 0.60
CA PHE A 246 0.17 25.38 0.94
C PHE A 246 0.45 26.39 -0.19
N GLU A 247 0.43 25.96 -1.45
CA GLU A 247 0.54 26.85 -2.62
C GLU A 247 -0.60 27.88 -2.67
N GLU A 248 -1.85 27.46 -2.41
CA GLU A 248 -2.99 28.38 -2.36
C GLU A 248 -2.85 29.42 -1.24
N ILE A 249 -2.36 28.99 -0.07
CA ILE A 249 -2.09 29.90 1.06
C ILE A 249 -0.97 30.89 0.69
N GLN A 250 0.12 30.43 0.05
CA GLN A 250 1.18 31.33 -0.40
C GLN A 250 0.66 32.37 -1.40
N GLN A 251 -0.17 31.97 -2.36
CA GLN A 251 -0.78 32.89 -3.32
C GLN A 251 -1.64 33.95 -2.62
N LYS A 252 -2.47 33.55 -1.65
CA LYS A 252 -3.26 34.50 -0.85
C LYS A 252 -2.38 35.47 -0.05
N ILE A 253 -1.29 34.99 0.54
CA ILE A 253 -0.33 35.83 1.26
C ILE A 253 0.26 36.89 0.32
N ASP A 254 0.65 36.50 -0.90
CA ASP A 254 1.20 37.43 -1.88
C ASP A 254 0.17 38.45 -2.37
N GLU A 255 -1.08 38.04 -2.60
CA GLU A 255 -2.19 38.94 -2.92
C GLU A 255 -2.44 39.96 -1.81
N TYR A 256 -2.49 39.51 -0.55
CA TYR A 256 -2.64 40.40 0.60
C TYR A 256 -1.48 41.39 0.72
N LYS A 257 -0.25 40.94 0.45
CA LYS A 257 0.95 41.78 0.46
C LYS A 257 0.87 42.86 -0.62
N GLN A 258 0.47 42.51 -1.84
CA GLN A 258 0.26 43.47 -2.92
C GLN A 258 -0.85 44.47 -2.59
N ARG A 259 -1.98 44.00 -2.06
CA ARG A 259 -3.13 44.85 -1.68
C ARG A 259 -2.77 45.82 -0.55
N SER A 260 -1.97 45.37 0.41
CA SER A 260 -1.44 46.21 1.48
C SER A 260 -0.55 47.33 0.93
N ASN A 261 0.40 46.99 0.03
CA ASN A 261 1.24 47.97 -0.64
C ASN A 261 0.43 48.98 -1.46
N SER A 262 -0.59 48.54 -2.21
CA SER A 262 -1.48 49.43 -2.96
C SER A 262 -2.26 50.38 -2.05
N THR A 263 -2.78 49.86 -0.93
CA THR A 263 -3.48 50.66 0.08
C THR A 263 -2.56 51.70 0.70
N ASN A 264 -1.33 51.33 1.06
CA ASN A 264 -0.33 52.26 1.57
C ASN A 264 0.00 53.36 0.55
N ASN A 265 0.16 53.02 -0.72
CA ASN A 265 0.38 54.00 -1.79
C ASN A 265 -0.81 54.96 -1.96
N LYS A 266 -2.05 54.45 -1.86
CA LYS A 266 -3.25 55.30 -1.89
C LYS A 266 -3.30 56.24 -0.69
N VAL A 267 -2.98 55.76 0.50
CA VAL A 267 -2.91 56.58 1.72
C VAL A 267 -1.81 57.65 1.59
N GLU A 268 -0.65 57.32 1.05
CA GLU A 268 0.39 58.31 0.75
C GLU A 268 -0.09 59.37 -0.24
N ASN A 269 -0.78 58.97 -1.30
CA ASN A 269 -1.31 59.90 -2.30
C ASN A 269 -2.38 60.82 -1.70
N VAL A 270 -3.27 60.29 -0.86
CA VAL A 270 -4.23 61.10 -0.11
C VAL A 270 -3.50 62.06 0.82
N LYS A 271 -2.48 61.61 1.55
CA LYS A 271 -1.67 62.47 2.43
C LYS A 271 -0.99 63.61 1.66
N LYS A 272 -0.43 63.33 0.49
CA LYS A 272 0.16 64.35 -0.41
C LYS A 272 -0.91 65.34 -0.92
N SER A 273 -2.10 64.85 -1.27
CA SER A 273 -3.22 65.68 -1.71
C SER A 273 -3.76 66.58 -0.59
N VAL A 274 -3.88 66.06 0.63
CA VAL A 274 -4.29 66.84 1.80
C VAL A 274 -3.26 67.94 2.10
N GLU A 275 -1.97 67.63 2.02
CA GLU A 275 -0.93 68.63 2.26
C GLU A 275 -0.91 69.71 1.17
N SER A 276 -1.12 69.34 -0.10
CA SER A 276 -1.21 70.33 -1.19
C SER A 276 -2.45 71.21 -1.05
N GLN A 277 -3.61 70.64 -0.70
CA GLN A 277 -4.82 71.41 -0.44
C GLN A 277 -4.65 72.34 0.76
N LYS A 278 -3.99 71.90 1.83
CA LYS A 278 -3.65 72.75 2.96
C LYS A 278 -2.80 73.95 2.53
N GLN A 279 -1.77 73.74 1.71
CA GLN A 279 -0.94 74.83 1.19
C GLN A 279 -1.73 75.80 0.31
N ILE A 280 -2.58 75.27 -0.59
CA ILE A 280 -3.46 76.09 -1.43
C ILE A 280 -4.38 76.93 -0.55
N LEU A 281 -5.02 76.32 0.45
CA LEU A 281 -5.95 77.00 1.35
C LEU A 281 -5.25 78.12 2.14
N VAL A 282 -4.09 77.85 2.72
CA VAL A 282 -3.29 78.85 3.45
C VAL A 282 -2.90 80.00 2.54
N LYS A 283 -2.45 79.72 1.31
CA LYS A 283 -2.07 80.74 0.34
C LYS A 283 -3.27 81.60 -0.07
N THR A 284 -4.38 80.98 -0.47
CA THR A 284 -5.60 81.68 -0.88
C THR A 284 -6.18 82.51 0.26
N PHE A 285 -6.22 81.96 1.48
CA PHE A 285 -6.70 82.69 2.64
C PHE A 285 -5.82 83.90 2.97
N SER A 286 -4.50 83.76 2.89
CA SER A 286 -3.57 84.88 3.08
C SER A 286 -3.79 85.97 2.02
N GLN A 287 -3.96 85.59 0.75
CA GLN A 287 -4.24 86.52 -0.34
C GLN A 287 -5.57 87.25 -0.17
N GLU A 288 -6.62 86.57 0.29
CA GLU A 288 -7.92 87.18 0.58
C GLU A 288 -7.85 88.12 1.80
N ILE A 289 -7.05 87.78 2.83
CA ILE A 289 -6.78 88.70 3.94
C ILE A 289 -6.06 89.95 3.45
N ASP A 290 -5.02 89.80 2.63
CA ASP A 290 -4.26 90.93 2.09
C ASP A 290 -5.17 91.83 1.24
N LYS A 291 -5.98 91.23 0.37
CA LYS A 291 -6.95 91.94 -0.46
C LYS A 291 -8.03 92.65 0.37
N PHE A 292 -8.52 92.00 1.42
CA PHE A 292 -9.44 92.61 2.38
C PHE A 292 -8.78 93.79 3.09
N ALA A 293 -7.54 93.64 3.55
CA ALA A 293 -6.78 94.69 4.20
C ALA A 293 -6.53 95.89 3.26
N GLU A 294 -6.16 95.66 2.01
CA GLU A 294 -6.03 96.72 1.00
C GLU A 294 -7.37 97.42 0.71
N THR A 295 -8.45 96.65 0.57
CA THR A 295 -9.79 97.18 0.34
C THR A 295 -10.26 98.02 1.54
N ALA A 296 -10.01 97.54 2.75
CA ALA A 296 -10.31 98.24 3.99
C ALA A 296 -9.48 99.53 4.10
N LYS A 297 -8.19 99.48 3.78
CA LYS A 297 -7.31 100.64 3.75
C LYS A 297 -7.80 101.68 2.75
N SER A 298 -8.10 101.29 1.52
CA SER A 298 -8.65 102.18 0.50
C SER A 298 -9.99 102.80 0.93
N ARG A 299 -10.87 102.03 1.58
CA ARG A 299 -12.14 102.58 2.11
C ARG A 299 -11.93 103.54 3.27
N ILE A 300 -10.98 103.25 4.16
CA ILE A 300 -10.61 104.14 5.25
C ILE A 300 -10.01 105.43 4.68
N ASP A 301 -9.14 105.35 3.68
CA ASP A 301 -8.55 106.52 3.00
C ASP A 301 -9.65 107.38 2.34
N ILE A 302 -10.60 106.76 1.63
CA ILE A 302 -11.76 107.48 1.03
C ILE A 302 -12.60 108.16 2.12
N GLU A 303 -12.80 107.53 3.26
CA GLU A 303 -13.62 108.11 4.34
C GLU A 303 -12.86 109.19 5.11
N ILE A 304 -11.53 109.06 5.27
CA ILE A 304 -10.64 110.11 5.76
C ILE A 304 -10.68 111.30 4.81
N ASP A 305 -10.60 111.09 3.50
CA ASP A 305 -10.67 112.14 2.48
C ASP A 305 -12.03 112.85 2.51
N LYS A 306 -13.14 112.13 2.68
CA LYS A 306 -14.46 112.74 2.87
C LYS A 306 -14.59 113.52 4.17
N VAL A 307 -13.93 113.08 5.25
CA VAL A 307 -13.88 113.81 6.53
C VAL A 307 -13.00 115.05 6.39
N ALA A 308 -11.88 114.96 5.67
CA ALA A 308 -11.01 116.09 5.34
C ALA A 308 -11.71 117.10 4.42
N GLU A 309 -12.49 116.66 3.44
CA GLU A 309 -13.34 117.52 2.60
C GLU A 309 -14.49 118.16 3.41
N LYS A 310 -15.06 117.45 4.38
CA LYS A 310 -16.06 118.01 5.31
C LYS A 310 -15.45 119.00 6.31
N GLN A 311 -14.20 118.83 6.72
CA GLN A 311 -13.46 119.79 7.54
C GLN A 311 -12.97 121.01 6.72
N ALA A 312 -12.62 120.82 5.44
CA ALA A 312 -12.25 121.90 4.52
C ALA A 312 -13.44 122.78 4.08
N LYS A 313 -14.69 122.28 4.20
CA LYS A 313 -15.92 123.04 3.93
C LYS A 313 -16.60 123.64 5.17
N ASN A 314 -16.03 123.50 6.36
CA ASN A 314 -16.53 124.14 7.58
C ASN A 314 -15.37 124.65 8.44
N SER A 315 -14.91 125.86 8.10
CA SER A 315 -14.26 126.76 9.05
C SER A 315 -15.12 128.01 9.23
N ASP A 316 -16.17 127.90 10.04
CA ASP A 316 -16.51 128.92 11.02
C ASP A 316 -17.34 128.31 12.17
N SER A 317 -16.88 128.62 13.39
CA SER A 317 -17.50 128.43 14.71
C SER A 317 -17.56 127.03 15.36
N VAL A 318 -16.53 126.82 16.19
CA VAL A 318 -16.46 126.13 17.49
C VAL A 318 -17.79 125.96 18.24
N SER A 319 -18.15 124.73 18.64
CA SER A 319 -18.10 124.30 20.06
C SER A 319 -18.47 122.82 20.27
N SER A 320 -17.73 122.25 21.23
CA SER A 320 -17.78 120.92 21.83
C SER A 320 -19.16 120.37 22.22
N LYS A 321 -19.39 119.08 21.95
CA LYS A 321 -19.73 118.07 22.99
C LYS A 321 -19.65 116.62 22.47
N GLU A 322 -18.67 115.92 23.02
CA GLU A 322 -18.60 114.51 23.42
C GLU A 322 -19.32 113.42 22.62
N ASN A 323 -18.47 112.62 21.96
CA ASN A 323 -18.50 111.16 21.83
C ASN A 323 -19.32 110.42 22.90
N GLN A 324 -20.12 109.45 22.46
CA GLN A 324 -19.97 108.03 22.84
C GLN A 324 -20.95 107.15 22.04
N ASN A 325 -20.56 105.89 21.77
CA ASN A 325 -21.35 104.77 21.22
C ASN A 325 -21.19 104.35 19.75
N LEU A 326 -19.96 104.38 19.19
CA LEU A 326 -19.64 103.53 18.00
C LEU A 326 -18.88 102.25 18.39
N VAL A 327 -18.02 102.31 19.41
CA VAL A 327 -17.22 101.15 19.84
C VAL A 327 -18.07 100.08 20.53
N SER A 328 -19.14 100.47 21.24
CA SER A 328 -20.10 99.53 21.86
C SER A 328 -20.97 98.81 20.83
N PHE A 329 -21.22 99.42 19.66
CA PHE A 329 -21.98 98.81 18.57
C PHE A 329 -21.16 97.80 17.78
N ILE A 330 -19.85 98.04 17.63
CA ILE A 330 -18.93 97.13 16.93
C ILE A 330 -18.61 95.92 17.80
N TRP A 331 -18.39 96.07 19.11
CA TRP A 331 -18.10 94.93 19.98
C TRP A 331 -19.29 93.96 20.07
N ASN A 332 -20.53 94.44 20.25
CA ASN A 332 -21.70 93.56 20.33
C ASN A 332 -21.98 92.75 19.06
N LYS A 333 -21.47 93.18 17.90
CA LYS A 333 -21.62 92.49 16.61
C LYS A 333 -20.49 91.48 16.34
N VAL A 334 -19.34 91.65 17.00
CA VAL A 334 -18.19 90.74 16.90
C VAL A 334 -18.30 89.60 17.93
N THR A 335 -18.84 89.85 19.14
CA THR A 335 -19.16 88.77 20.08
C THR A 335 -20.33 87.88 19.62
N SER A 336 -21.23 88.37 18.77
CA SER A 336 -22.32 87.54 18.22
C SER A 336 -21.90 86.62 17.06
N LEU A 337 -20.62 86.66 16.66
CA LEU A 337 -20.06 85.84 15.57
C LEU A 337 -19.03 84.80 16.05
N VAL A 338 -18.73 84.77 17.36
CA VAL A 338 -17.86 83.76 17.95
C VAL A 338 -18.56 83.17 19.17
N GLN A 339 -19.33 82.11 18.93
CA GLN A 339 -19.61 81.10 19.92
C GLN A 339 -18.67 79.92 19.61
N ASP A 340 -17.64 79.78 20.44
CA ASP A 340 -16.91 78.54 20.56
C ASP A 340 -17.85 77.53 21.21
N ASP A 341 -18.12 76.42 20.52
CA ASP A 341 -18.88 75.29 21.06
C ASP A 341 -18.18 73.99 20.67
N SER A 342 -16.99 73.81 21.22
CA SER A 342 -16.47 72.49 21.53
C SER A 342 -17.40 71.83 22.55
N THR A 343 -18.33 70.96 22.13
CA THR A 343 -18.76 69.72 22.83
C THR A 343 -19.96 69.06 22.12
N SER A 344 -19.78 67.83 21.58
CA SER A 344 -20.79 66.74 21.56
C SER A 344 -20.33 65.55 20.69
N ASP A 345 -19.65 64.60 21.34
CA ASP A 345 -19.65 63.14 21.15
C ASP A 345 -19.30 62.53 19.75
N PRO A 346 -18.13 61.87 19.57
CA PRO A 346 -17.67 61.31 18.28
C PRO A 346 -18.42 60.05 17.79
N TYR A 347 -19.48 59.61 18.48
CA TYR A 347 -20.21 58.37 18.17
C TYR A 347 -21.68 58.57 17.74
N LYS A 348 -22.12 59.79 17.41
CA LYS A 348 -23.49 60.04 16.89
C LYS A 348 -23.47 60.58 15.46
N ILE A 349 -24.11 59.86 14.54
CA ILE A 349 -24.34 60.31 13.16
C ILE A 349 -25.74 60.94 13.10
N LYS A 350 -25.84 62.21 12.69
CA LYS A 350 -27.13 62.87 12.39
C LYS A 350 -27.47 62.68 10.92
N VAL A 351 -28.68 62.20 10.64
CA VAL A 351 -29.22 62.00 9.28
C VAL A 351 -30.34 63.02 9.02
N LYS A 352 -30.46 63.53 7.79
CA LYS A 352 -31.40 64.61 7.44
C LYS A 352 -32.85 64.16 7.23
N ASP A 353 -33.11 62.88 6.98
CA ASP A 353 -34.46 62.37 6.73
C ASP A 353 -34.71 61.02 7.43
N LYS A 354 -35.96 60.78 7.84
CA LYS A 354 -36.35 59.62 8.68
C LYS A 354 -36.32 58.30 7.90
N LYS A 355 -36.37 58.38 6.56
CA LYS A 355 -36.30 57.25 5.63
C LYS A 355 -34.87 56.69 5.52
N ASP A 356 -33.87 57.57 5.49
CA ASP A 356 -32.45 57.22 5.39
C ASP A 356 -31.91 56.58 6.69
N ALA A 357 -32.47 56.96 7.84
CA ALA A 357 -32.17 56.33 9.13
C ALA A 357 -32.65 54.85 9.18
N GLY A 358 -33.74 54.52 8.49
CA GLY A 358 -34.28 53.16 8.41
C GLY A 358 -33.44 52.23 7.53
N GLU A 359 -32.94 52.73 6.40
CA GLU A 359 -32.06 51.94 5.51
C GLU A 359 -30.72 51.64 6.18
N MET A 360 -30.11 52.63 6.84
CA MET A 360 -28.84 52.46 7.58
C MET A 360 -28.97 51.46 8.75
N PHE A 361 -30.10 51.45 9.47
CA PHE A 361 -30.34 50.46 10.52
C PHE A 361 -30.46 49.03 9.96
N SER A 362 -31.05 48.87 8.77
CA SER A 362 -31.19 47.56 8.11
C SER A 362 -29.86 46.97 7.62
N TYR A 363 -28.90 47.83 7.21
CA TYR A 363 -27.57 47.39 6.82
C TYR A 363 -26.72 46.96 8.03
N LEU A 364 -26.89 47.63 9.17
CA LEU A 364 -26.16 47.30 10.40
C LEU A 364 -26.71 46.05 11.11
N THR A 365 -28.00 45.72 10.98
CA THR A 365 -28.60 44.49 11.54
C THR A 365 -28.34 43.23 10.69
N LYS A 366 -27.96 43.37 9.42
CA LYS A 366 -27.56 42.23 8.55
C LYS A 366 -26.14 41.74 8.80
N ILE A 367 -25.32 42.48 9.55
CA ILE A 367 -24.01 42.02 10.03
C ILE A 367 -24.24 41.28 11.36
N GLN A 368 -24.90 40.12 11.31
CA GLN A 368 -24.81 39.13 12.38
C GLN A 368 -23.54 38.31 12.16
N ILE A 369 -22.52 38.63 12.95
CA ILE A 369 -21.37 37.75 13.18
C ILE A 369 -21.93 36.51 13.90
N THR A 370 -22.03 35.39 13.21
CA THR A 370 -22.19 34.09 13.85
C THR A 370 -20.87 33.68 14.50
N PRO A 371 -20.83 33.35 15.80
CA PRO A 371 -19.62 32.86 16.44
C PRO A 371 -19.42 31.38 16.08
N SER A 372 -18.43 31.06 15.25
CA SER A 372 -17.95 29.68 15.11
C SER A 372 -16.91 29.39 16.20
N THR A 373 -17.35 28.55 17.13
CA THR A 373 -16.64 27.69 18.09
C THR A 373 -15.19 27.32 17.72
N PHE A 374 -14.28 27.54 18.68
CA PHE A 374 -13.14 26.67 18.92
C PHE A 374 -13.59 25.41 19.66
#